data_AF-A0A6L3XW06-F1
#
_entry.id   AF-A0A6L3XW06-F1
#
_cell.length_a   1.000
_cell.length_b   1.000
_cell.length_c   1.000
_cell.angle_alpha   90.00
_cell.angle_beta   90.00
_cell.angle_gamma   90.00
#
_symmetry.space_group_name_H-M   'P 1'
#
loop_
_entity.id
_entity.type
_entity.pdbx_description
1 polymer ?
#
loop_
_entity_poly.entity_id
_entity_poly.type
_entity_poly.pdbx_seq_one_letter_code
_entity_poly.pdbx_strand_id
1 'polypeptide(L)'
;MMEILRGSPALSAFRINKLLARFQAADLPVSNIYAEYVHFADLNAPLNAEERVQLERLLKYGPSLSSHTPTGKLILATPRPGTISPWSSKATDIAHNCGLSQINRLERGVAYYVEASTLSDAQWQVVAAELHDRMMESVFDSLDDAQKLFSHHQPAPVQSVDLLGQGRQALIDANLRLGLALAEDEIDYLQDAFVKLNRNPNDIELYMFAQANSEHCRHKIFNADWIIDGEQQPKSLFKMIKNTMEQTPDHVLSAYKDNAAVMEGSEVGRFFADREAGRYDFHQEPAHILMKVETHNHPTAISPWPGAATGSGGEIRDEGATGRGAKPKAGLVGFSVSNLRIPGFEQPWEEDFGKPERIVTALDIMTEGPLGGAAFNNEFGRPALNGYFRTYEEKVDS
;
A
#
# COMPACT_ATOMS: atom_id res chain seq x y z
N MET A 1 4.51 -29.00 -0.98
CA MET A 1 5.97 -29.31 -0.99
C MET A 1 6.64 -28.08 -1.57
N MET A 2 7.71 -27.58 -0.95
CA MET A 2 8.39 -26.38 -1.46
C MET A 2 9.58 -26.77 -2.34
N GLU A 3 9.60 -26.29 -3.59
CA GLU A 3 10.79 -26.31 -4.44
C GLU A 3 11.48 -24.94 -4.43
N ILE A 4 12.82 -24.96 -4.44
CA ILE A 4 13.67 -23.75 -4.45
C ILE A 4 14.36 -23.67 -5.80
N LEU A 5 14.16 -22.56 -6.53
CA LEU A 5 14.75 -22.32 -7.84
C LEU A 5 15.57 -21.03 -7.80
N ARG A 6 16.87 -21.12 -8.08
CA ARG A 6 17.76 -19.95 -8.19
C ARG A 6 17.43 -19.17 -9.46
N GLY A 7 17.35 -17.86 -9.33
CA GLY A 7 17.10 -16.92 -10.42
C GLY A 7 18.38 -16.19 -10.87
N SER A 8 18.16 -15.11 -11.63
CA SER A 8 19.23 -14.24 -12.13
C SER A 8 19.83 -13.36 -11.02
N PRO A 9 21.05 -12.80 -11.22
CA PRO A 9 21.58 -11.76 -10.34
C PRO A 9 20.61 -10.57 -10.21
N ALA A 10 20.44 -10.06 -8.99
CA ALA A 10 19.35 -9.14 -8.65
C ALA A 10 19.73 -7.66 -8.75
N LEU A 11 21.01 -7.31 -8.62
CA LEU A 11 21.49 -5.93 -8.54
C LEU A 11 22.56 -5.63 -9.60
N SER A 12 22.45 -4.46 -10.23
CA SER A 12 23.48 -3.94 -11.13
C SER A 12 24.67 -3.36 -10.35
N ALA A 13 25.80 -3.17 -11.04
CA ALA A 13 27.04 -2.68 -10.43
C ALA A 13 26.87 -1.36 -9.64
N PHE A 14 26.06 -0.41 -10.14
CA PHE A 14 25.86 0.86 -9.42
C PHE A 14 25.09 0.68 -8.10
N ARG A 15 24.15 -0.28 -8.04
CA ARG A 15 23.40 -0.59 -6.80
C ARG A 15 24.30 -1.29 -5.79
N ILE A 16 25.16 -2.20 -6.25
CA ILE A 16 26.19 -2.84 -5.42
C ILE A 16 27.14 -1.78 -4.84
N ASN A 17 27.66 -0.87 -5.67
CA ASN A 17 28.53 0.20 -5.19
C ASN A 17 27.84 1.13 -4.18
N LYS A 18 26.54 1.41 -4.37
CA LYS A 18 25.75 2.20 -3.41
C LYS A 18 25.61 1.50 -2.06
N LEU A 19 25.39 0.18 -2.04
CA LEU A 19 25.36 -0.60 -0.80
C LEU A 19 26.73 -0.61 -0.11
N LEU A 20 27.81 -0.87 -0.85
CA LEU A 20 29.17 -0.84 -0.31
C LEU A 20 29.52 0.54 0.29
N ALA A 21 29.13 1.64 -0.38
CA ALA A 21 29.34 2.98 0.14
C ALA A 21 28.53 3.25 1.42
N ARG A 22 27.29 2.73 1.53
CA ARG A 22 26.48 2.82 2.75
C ARG A 22 27.10 2.04 3.90
N PHE A 23 27.54 0.80 3.65
CA PHE A 23 28.25 0.00 4.64
C PHE A 23 29.51 0.71 5.12
N GLN A 24 30.29 1.28 4.20
CA GLN A 24 31.48 2.06 4.54
C GLN A 24 31.14 3.29 5.39
N ALA A 25 30.08 4.04 5.06
CA ALA A 25 29.65 5.21 5.82
C ALA A 25 29.13 4.86 7.23
N ALA A 26 28.72 3.61 7.46
CA ALA A 26 28.30 3.08 8.75
C ALA A 26 29.43 2.32 9.49
N ASP A 27 30.68 2.45 9.05
CA ASP A 27 31.86 1.76 9.61
C ASP A 27 31.72 0.22 9.63
N LEU A 28 31.07 -0.35 8.60
CA LEU A 28 30.91 -1.79 8.40
C LEU A 28 31.95 -2.30 7.38
N PRO A 29 32.96 -3.10 7.79
CA PRO A 29 34.02 -3.62 6.91
C PRO A 29 33.53 -4.76 5.98
N VAL A 30 32.53 -4.47 5.13
CA VAL A 30 32.05 -5.36 4.06
C VAL A 30 32.97 -5.21 2.85
N SER A 31 33.63 -6.28 2.44
CA SER A 31 34.56 -6.28 1.30
C SER A 31 33.87 -6.53 -0.03
N ASN A 32 32.79 -7.31 -0.04
CA ASN A 32 32.05 -7.65 -1.25
C ASN A 32 30.59 -8.01 -0.91
N ILE A 33 29.70 -7.80 -1.87
CA ILE A 33 28.31 -8.25 -1.80
C ILE A 33 27.82 -8.69 -3.17
N TYR A 34 27.19 -9.86 -3.22
CA TYR A 34 26.52 -10.40 -4.39
C TYR A 34 25.05 -10.69 -4.07
N ALA A 35 24.15 -10.56 -5.04
CA ALA A 35 22.73 -10.78 -4.83
C ALA A 35 22.10 -11.53 -6.00
N GLU A 36 21.26 -12.52 -5.69
CA GLU A 36 20.47 -13.27 -6.67
C GLU A 36 19.00 -13.31 -6.26
N TYR A 37 18.11 -13.31 -7.24
CA TYR A 37 16.74 -13.72 -6.97
C TYR A 37 16.69 -15.21 -6.63
N VAL A 38 15.84 -15.57 -5.68
CA VAL A 38 15.48 -16.95 -5.38
C VAL A 38 13.97 -17.07 -5.43
N HIS A 39 13.48 -18.13 -6.05
CA HIS A 39 12.07 -18.41 -6.20
C HIS A 39 11.70 -19.63 -5.36
N PHE A 40 10.53 -19.55 -4.73
CA PHE A 40 9.99 -20.59 -3.88
C PHE A 40 8.63 -21.00 -4.45
N ALA A 41 8.51 -22.26 -4.85
CA ALA A 41 7.28 -22.80 -5.41
C ALA A 41 6.65 -23.77 -4.41
N ASP A 42 5.50 -23.41 -3.81
CA ASP A 42 4.70 -24.37 -3.07
C ASP A 42 3.81 -25.16 -4.03
N LEU A 43 3.94 -26.47 -3.97
CA LEU A 43 3.29 -27.43 -4.86
C LEU A 43 2.25 -28.28 -4.12
N ASN A 44 1.06 -28.44 -4.70
CA ASN A 44 0.04 -29.40 -4.26
C ASN A 44 0.26 -30.82 -4.82
N ALA A 45 1.03 -30.95 -5.90
CA ALA A 45 1.36 -32.20 -6.57
C ALA A 45 2.76 -32.11 -7.20
N PRO A 46 3.46 -33.23 -7.42
CA PRO A 46 4.77 -33.22 -8.06
C PRO A 46 4.67 -32.76 -9.52
N LEU A 47 5.73 -32.08 -10.00
CA LEU A 47 5.90 -31.74 -11.41
C LEU A 47 6.58 -32.90 -12.15
N ASN A 48 6.11 -33.19 -13.36
CA ASN A 48 6.83 -34.06 -14.28
C ASN A 48 8.06 -33.33 -14.88
N ALA A 49 8.88 -34.05 -15.66
CA ALA A 49 10.11 -33.48 -16.22
C ALA A 49 9.87 -32.28 -17.16
N GLU A 50 8.82 -32.31 -17.98
CA GLU A 50 8.49 -31.22 -18.91
C GLU A 50 7.97 -29.99 -18.16
N GLU A 51 7.09 -30.21 -17.18
CA GLU A 51 6.54 -29.16 -16.30
C GLU A 51 7.64 -28.48 -15.49
N ARG A 52 8.61 -29.25 -14.98
CA ARG A 52 9.77 -28.69 -14.28
C ARG A 52 10.61 -27.80 -15.18
N VAL A 53 10.91 -28.24 -16.40
CA VAL A 53 11.65 -27.42 -17.39
C VAL A 53 10.85 -26.17 -17.75
N GLN A 54 9.53 -26.27 -17.85
CA GLN A 54 8.66 -25.12 -18.10
C GLN A 54 8.71 -24.11 -16.95
N LEU A 55 8.65 -24.56 -15.69
CA LEU A 55 8.78 -23.71 -14.51
C LEU A 55 10.15 -23.03 -14.44
N GLU A 56 11.23 -23.79 -14.64
CA GLU A 56 12.61 -23.24 -14.70
C GLU A 56 12.73 -22.16 -15.79
N ARG A 57 12.07 -22.36 -16.94
CA ARG A 57 12.05 -21.38 -18.02
C ARG A 57 11.24 -20.14 -17.68
N LEU A 58 10.08 -20.27 -17.02
CA LEU A 58 9.26 -19.14 -16.58
C LEU A 58 10.02 -18.24 -15.59
N LEU A 59 10.84 -18.84 -14.72
CA LEU A 59 11.60 -18.14 -13.70
C LEU A 59 12.95 -17.59 -14.19
N LYS A 60 13.28 -17.79 -15.47
CA LYS A 60 14.46 -17.20 -16.11
C LYS A 60 14.10 -15.89 -16.81
N TYR A 61 14.24 -14.77 -16.09
CA TYR A 61 13.95 -13.43 -16.60
C TYR A 61 14.96 -12.39 -16.07
N GLY A 62 14.83 -11.15 -16.57
CA GLY A 62 15.65 -10.01 -16.17
C GLY A 62 16.90 -9.80 -17.03
N PRO A 63 17.71 -8.79 -16.71
CA PRO A 63 18.95 -8.49 -17.44
C PRO A 63 19.96 -9.63 -17.30
N SER A 64 20.74 -9.88 -18.37
CA SER A 64 21.84 -10.86 -18.37
C SER A 64 23.08 -10.30 -17.66
N LEU A 65 22.99 -10.18 -16.34
CA LEU A 65 24.11 -9.81 -15.48
C LEU A 65 25.06 -10.99 -15.28
N SER A 66 26.32 -10.69 -14.97
CA SER A 66 27.33 -11.69 -14.64
C SER A 66 26.91 -12.46 -13.39
N SER A 67 26.76 -13.78 -13.52
CA SER A 67 26.54 -14.67 -12.39
C SER A 67 27.88 -14.97 -11.70
N HIS A 68 27.84 -15.04 -10.38
CA HIS A 68 28.98 -15.38 -9.54
C HIS A 68 28.66 -16.60 -8.69
N THR A 69 29.68 -17.40 -8.36
CA THR A 69 29.54 -18.45 -7.36
C THR A 69 29.31 -17.80 -6.01
N PRO A 70 28.24 -18.16 -5.27
CA PRO A 70 27.98 -17.57 -3.96
C PRO A 70 29.13 -17.77 -2.97
N THR A 71 29.57 -16.67 -2.35
CA THR A 71 30.64 -16.62 -1.34
C THR A 71 30.25 -15.68 -0.20
N GLY A 72 30.62 -16.02 1.03
CA GLY A 72 30.28 -15.23 2.22
C GLY A 72 28.99 -15.69 2.91
N LYS A 73 28.47 -14.83 3.80
CA LYS A 73 27.28 -15.11 4.61
C LYS A 73 26.01 -14.85 3.81
N LEU A 74 25.08 -15.81 3.82
CA LEU A 74 23.74 -15.65 3.25
C LEU A 74 22.88 -14.76 4.15
N ILE A 75 22.20 -13.79 3.56
CA ILE A 75 21.06 -13.07 4.12
C ILE A 75 19.96 -13.10 3.08
N LEU A 76 18.90 -13.85 3.34
CA LEU A 76 17.74 -13.96 2.45
C LEU A 76 16.68 -12.93 2.88
N ALA A 77 16.44 -11.92 2.05
CA ALA A 77 15.31 -11.00 2.21
C ALA A 77 14.07 -11.54 1.47
N THR A 78 12.95 -11.67 2.17
CA THR A 78 11.66 -12.10 1.60
C THR A 78 10.53 -11.21 2.14
N PRO A 79 9.32 -11.24 1.56
CA PRO A 79 8.13 -10.72 2.24
C PRO A 79 8.00 -11.28 3.66
N ARG A 80 7.42 -10.52 4.58
CA ARG A 80 7.17 -11.02 5.95
C ARG A 80 6.21 -12.21 5.93
N PRO A 81 6.44 -13.26 6.75
CA PRO A 81 5.45 -14.34 6.91
C PRO A 81 4.06 -13.79 7.25
N GLY A 82 3.03 -14.40 6.66
CA GLY A 82 1.65 -13.92 6.74
C GLY A 82 1.28 -12.87 5.67
N THR A 83 2.22 -12.47 4.81
CA THR A 83 1.95 -11.63 3.63
C THR A 83 2.17 -12.41 2.33
N ILE A 84 1.58 -11.91 1.24
CA ILE A 84 1.74 -12.43 -0.12
C ILE A 84 2.10 -11.24 -1.00
N SER A 85 3.25 -11.30 -1.68
CA SER A 85 3.68 -10.18 -2.52
C SER A 85 2.79 -10.02 -3.77
N PRO A 86 2.64 -8.81 -4.33
CA PRO A 86 1.99 -8.65 -5.64
C PRO A 86 2.70 -9.40 -6.77
N TRP A 87 4.01 -9.65 -6.63
CA TRP A 87 4.77 -10.51 -7.53
C TRP A 87 4.27 -11.96 -7.45
N SER A 88 4.03 -12.46 -6.24
CA SER A 88 3.51 -13.81 -5.98
C SER A 88 2.20 -14.06 -6.70
N SER A 89 1.23 -13.14 -6.58
CA SER A 89 -0.06 -13.26 -7.27
C SER A 89 0.12 -13.34 -8.79
N LYS A 90 0.84 -12.39 -9.40
CA LYS A 90 1.04 -12.36 -10.86
C LYS A 90 1.86 -13.54 -11.38
N ALA A 91 2.89 -13.96 -10.65
CA ALA A 91 3.71 -15.11 -11.03
C ALA A 91 2.92 -16.42 -10.96
N THR A 92 2.08 -16.56 -9.94
CA THR A 92 1.20 -17.73 -9.77
C THR A 92 0.16 -17.78 -10.90
N ASP A 93 -0.45 -16.64 -11.26
CA ASP A 93 -1.36 -16.56 -12.41
C ASP A 93 -0.68 -16.94 -13.73
N ILE A 94 0.57 -16.50 -13.95
CA ILE A 94 1.36 -16.89 -15.13
C ILE A 94 1.57 -18.41 -15.16
N ALA A 95 1.92 -19.01 -14.03
CA ALA A 95 2.10 -20.45 -13.92
C ALA A 95 0.81 -21.21 -14.26
N HIS A 96 -0.33 -20.77 -13.72
CA HIS A 96 -1.64 -21.39 -14.01
C HIS A 96 -2.04 -21.23 -15.49
N ASN A 97 -1.84 -20.05 -16.07
CA ASN A 97 -2.09 -19.81 -17.50
C ASN A 97 -1.15 -20.60 -18.43
N CYS A 98 -0.02 -21.06 -17.90
CA CYS A 98 0.91 -21.97 -18.55
C CYS A 98 0.57 -23.46 -18.34
N GLY A 99 -0.54 -23.77 -17.65
CA GLY A 99 -1.01 -25.14 -17.39
C GLY A 99 -0.44 -25.78 -16.12
N LEU A 100 0.38 -25.07 -15.33
CA LEU A 100 1.03 -25.60 -14.12
C LEU A 100 0.12 -25.49 -12.90
N SER A 101 -1.02 -26.19 -12.92
CA SER A 101 -2.02 -26.20 -11.82
C SER A 101 -1.52 -26.81 -10.50
N GLN A 102 -0.40 -27.52 -10.55
CA GLN A 102 0.30 -28.09 -9.40
C GLN A 102 0.90 -27.03 -8.48
N ILE A 103 1.12 -25.82 -8.99
CA ILE A 103 1.65 -24.70 -8.23
C ILE A 103 0.52 -24.07 -7.43
N ASN A 104 0.58 -24.18 -6.10
CA ASN A 104 -0.33 -23.43 -5.22
C ASN A 104 0.03 -21.94 -5.22
N ARG A 105 1.34 -21.66 -5.09
CA ARG A 105 1.85 -20.30 -5.00
C ARG A 105 3.34 -20.24 -5.32
N LEU A 106 3.73 -19.23 -6.09
CA LEU A 106 5.13 -18.82 -6.25
C LEU A 106 5.43 -17.63 -5.34
N GLU A 107 6.60 -17.57 -4.72
CA GLU A 107 7.12 -16.38 -4.04
C GLU A 107 8.57 -16.11 -4.44
N ARG A 108 9.05 -14.89 -4.24
CA ARG A 108 10.41 -14.47 -4.56
C ARG A 108 11.08 -13.82 -3.35
N GLY A 109 12.34 -14.17 -3.14
CA GLY A 109 13.26 -13.44 -2.26
C GLY A 109 14.49 -12.95 -3.00
N VAL A 110 15.34 -12.21 -2.28
CA VAL A 110 16.68 -11.83 -2.71
C VAL A 110 17.68 -12.46 -1.75
N ALA A 111 18.50 -13.37 -2.24
CA ALA A 111 19.61 -13.95 -1.50
C ALA A 111 20.83 -13.05 -1.65
N TYR A 112 21.20 -12.35 -0.59
CA TYR A 112 22.44 -11.61 -0.48
C TYR A 112 23.55 -12.50 0.06
N TYR A 113 24.72 -12.44 -0.56
CA TYR A 113 25.93 -13.12 -0.13
C TYR A 113 26.96 -12.04 0.21
N VAL A 114 27.22 -11.89 1.51
CA VAL A 114 28.02 -10.78 2.06
C VAL A 114 29.36 -11.31 2.56
N GLU A 115 30.44 -10.75 2.03
CA GLU A 115 31.80 -11.04 2.48
C GLU A 115 32.28 -9.91 3.41
N ALA A 116 32.66 -10.26 4.63
CA ALA A 116 33.23 -9.35 5.60
C ALA A 116 34.21 -10.12 6.50
N SER A 117 35.38 -9.55 6.77
CA SER A 117 36.48 -10.22 7.48
C SER A 117 36.25 -10.31 8.99
N THR A 118 35.69 -9.27 9.60
CA THR A 118 35.38 -9.21 11.04
C THR A 118 34.17 -8.31 11.28
N LEU A 119 32.98 -8.89 11.40
CA LEU A 119 31.78 -8.21 11.88
C LEU A 119 31.31 -8.88 13.17
N SER A 120 30.98 -8.07 14.17
CA SER A 120 30.26 -8.53 15.36
C SER A 120 28.80 -8.88 15.03
N ASP A 121 28.12 -9.62 15.91
CA ASP A 121 26.70 -9.94 15.74
C ASP A 121 25.82 -8.69 15.64
N ALA A 122 26.14 -7.65 16.42
CA ALA A 122 25.45 -6.36 16.36
C ALA A 122 25.63 -5.69 14.99
N GLN A 123 26.84 -5.72 14.42
CA GLN A 123 27.08 -5.18 13.08
C GLN A 123 26.39 -5.99 11.99
N TRP A 124 26.26 -7.31 12.14
CA TRP A 124 25.46 -8.13 11.22
C TRP A 124 23.98 -7.73 11.23
N GLN A 125 23.43 -7.32 12.38
CA GLN A 125 22.06 -6.80 12.43
C GLN A 125 21.93 -5.48 11.66
N VAL A 126 22.94 -4.60 11.72
CA VAL A 126 22.95 -3.35 10.92
C VAL A 126 23.06 -3.67 9.42
N VAL A 127 23.93 -4.60 9.02
CA VAL A 127 24.00 -5.06 7.63
C VAL A 127 22.65 -5.59 7.14
N ALA A 128 21.99 -6.43 7.94
CA ALA A 128 20.67 -6.96 7.58
C ALA A 128 19.61 -5.85 7.47
N ALA A 129 19.63 -4.86 8.37
CA ALA A 129 18.71 -3.72 8.36
C ALA A 129 18.85 -2.85 7.10
N GLU A 130 20.06 -2.73 6.53
CA GLU A 130 20.30 -2.01 5.26
C GLU A 130 19.81 -2.76 4.00
N LEU A 131 19.51 -4.07 4.12
CA LEU A 131 19.21 -4.94 2.99
C LEU A 131 17.73 -5.28 2.81
N HIS A 132 16.86 -4.79 3.70
CA HIS A 132 15.42 -5.05 3.62
C HIS A 132 14.59 -3.86 4.12
N ASP A 133 13.34 -3.77 3.66
CA ASP A 133 12.34 -2.88 4.26
C ASP A 133 11.67 -3.58 5.46
N ARG A 134 11.95 -3.10 6.68
CA ARG A 134 11.36 -3.64 7.92
C ARG A 134 9.82 -3.67 7.93
N MET A 135 9.16 -2.81 7.13
CA MET A 135 7.70 -2.73 7.06
C MET A 135 7.09 -3.81 6.16
N MET A 136 7.86 -4.38 5.24
CA MET A 136 7.36 -5.33 4.24
C MET A 136 8.07 -6.68 4.23
N GLU A 137 9.31 -6.71 4.68
CA GLU A 137 10.21 -7.83 4.51
C GLU A 137 10.73 -8.38 5.85
N SER A 138 11.26 -9.60 5.80
CA SER A 138 12.02 -10.24 6.85
C SER A 138 13.30 -10.81 6.28
N VAL A 139 14.30 -10.99 7.14
CA VAL A 139 15.57 -11.61 6.80
C VAL A 139 15.68 -13.00 7.41
N PHE A 140 16.25 -13.94 6.65
CA PHE A 140 16.53 -15.31 7.08
C PHE A 140 17.98 -15.70 6.75
N ASP A 141 18.52 -16.64 7.51
CA ASP A 141 19.89 -17.14 7.33
C ASP A 141 19.95 -18.40 6.42
N SER A 142 18.80 -18.97 6.05
CA SER A 142 18.68 -20.15 5.18
C SER A 142 17.61 -19.97 4.11
N LEU A 143 17.80 -20.60 2.94
CA LEU A 143 16.77 -20.66 1.90
C LEU A 143 15.57 -21.51 2.34
N ASP A 144 15.78 -22.52 3.18
CA ASP A 144 14.72 -23.41 3.66
C ASP A 144 13.75 -22.70 4.60
N ASP A 145 14.17 -21.61 5.25
CA ASP A 145 13.30 -20.80 6.12
C ASP A 145 12.13 -20.15 5.36
N ALA A 146 12.23 -20.04 4.03
CA ALA A 146 11.13 -19.59 3.18
C ALA A 146 9.88 -20.47 3.27
N GLN A 147 9.99 -21.70 3.81
CA GLN A 147 8.83 -22.54 4.11
C GLN A 147 7.82 -21.82 5.04
N LYS A 148 8.29 -20.91 5.90
CA LYS A 148 7.45 -20.12 6.81
C LYS A 148 6.45 -19.25 6.04
N LEU A 149 6.81 -18.82 4.82
CA LEU A 149 5.95 -18.02 3.94
C LEU A 149 4.70 -18.79 3.53
N PHE A 150 4.74 -20.12 3.49
CA PHE A 150 3.67 -21.00 3.00
C PHE A 150 2.92 -21.73 4.11
N SER A 151 2.96 -21.23 5.34
CA SER A 151 2.26 -21.86 6.46
C SER A 151 0.74 -21.85 6.24
N HIS A 152 0.11 -23.01 6.37
CA HIS A 152 -1.35 -23.13 6.33
C HIS A 152 -1.91 -23.01 7.74
N HIS A 153 -2.84 -22.07 7.93
CA HIS A 153 -3.52 -21.85 9.20
C HIS A 153 -4.98 -22.26 9.09
N GLN A 154 -5.54 -22.76 10.19
CA GLN A 154 -6.97 -22.99 10.28
C GLN A 154 -7.71 -21.66 10.48
N PRO A 155 -8.92 -21.47 9.92
CA PRO A 155 -9.73 -20.29 10.19
C PRO A 155 -9.92 -20.08 11.70
N ALA A 156 -9.62 -18.87 12.18
CA ALA A 156 -9.85 -18.52 13.58
C ALA A 156 -11.36 -18.34 13.84
N PRO A 157 -11.89 -18.81 14.98
CA PRO A 157 -13.30 -18.61 15.33
C PRO A 157 -13.58 -17.16 15.72
N VAL A 158 -14.83 -16.73 15.54
CA VAL A 158 -15.34 -15.43 16.01
C VAL A 158 -15.21 -15.30 17.53
N GLN A 159 -14.89 -14.11 18.03
CA GLN A 159 -14.85 -13.84 19.48
C GLN A 159 -16.06 -13.00 19.91
N SER A 160 -16.76 -13.45 20.95
CA SER A 160 -17.83 -12.67 21.57
C SER A 160 -17.25 -11.78 22.67
N VAL A 161 -17.74 -10.55 22.77
CA VAL A 161 -17.39 -9.59 23.84
C VAL A 161 -18.47 -9.65 24.91
N ASP A 162 -18.10 -10.04 26.11
CA ASP A 162 -19.04 -10.46 27.17
C ASP A 162 -19.73 -9.30 27.91
N LEU A 163 -20.52 -8.52 27.18
CA LEU A 163 -21.31 -7.41 27.70
C LEU A 163 -22.36 -7.85 28.74
N LEU A 164 -23.04 -8.97 28.53
CA LEU A 164 -24.08 -9.45 29.45
C LEU A 164 -23.48 -9.97 30.76
N GLY A 165 -22.29 -10.56 30.74
CA GLY A 165 -21.60 -11.06 31.93
C GLY A 165 -20.78 -10.00 32.67
N GLN A 166 -20.17 -9.05 31.96
CA GLN A 166 -19.20 -8.09 32.53
C GLN A 166 -19.64 -6.63 32.42
N GLY A 167 -20.81 -6.36 31.84
CA GLY A 167 -21.33 -5.02 31.65
C GLY A 167 -20.44 -4.16 30.75
N ARG A 168 -20.50 -2.85 30.94
CA ARG A 168 -19.77 -1.84 30.15
C ARG A 168 -18.27 -2.14 30.02
N GLN A 169 -17.64 -2.71 31.07
CA GLN A 169 -16.21 -2.96 31.10
C GLN A 169 -15.76 -3.87 29.94
N ALA A 170 -16.60 -4.83 29.51
CA ALA A 170 -16.30 -5.66 28.34
C ALA A 170 -16.06 -4.84 27.07
N LEU A 171 -16.84 -3.77 26.87
CA LEU A 171 -16.71 -2.87 25.73
C LEU A 171 -15.49 -1.98 25.85
N ILE A 172 -15.15 -1.51 27.05
CA ILE A 172 -13.93 -0.72 27.31
C ILE A 172 -12.69 -1.56 27.01
N ASP A 173 -12.66 -2.80 27.50
CA ASP A 173 -11.55 -3.73 27.27
C ASP A 173 -11.44 -4.09 25.79
N ALA A 174 -12.57 -4.31 25.10
CA ALA A 174 -12.60 -4.53 23.67
C ALA A 174 -12.13 -3.30 22.87
N ASN A 175 -12.52 -2.09 23.27
CA ASN A 175 -12.09 -0.83 22.65
C ASN A 175 -10.56 -0.70 22.66
N LEU A 176 -9.92 -0.98 23.80
CA LEU A 176 -8.47 -0.94 23.93
C LEU A 176 -7.78 -2.08 23.17
N ARG A 177 -8.24 -3.33 23.37
CA ARG A 177 -7.62 -4.53 22.78
C ARG A 177 -7.70 -4.54 21.25
N LEU A 178 -8.82 -4.10 20.68
CA LEU A 178 -9.06 -4.08 19.24
C LEU A 178 -8.67 -2.74 18.59
N GLY A 179 -8.35 -1.71 19.40
CA GLY A 179 -8.01 -0.38 18.91
C GLY A 179 -9.17 0.32 18.20
N LEU A 180 -10.38 0.24 18.76
CA LEU A 180 -11.60 0.75 18.11
C LEU A 180 -11.72 2.28 18.16
N ALA A 181 -11.01 2.93 19.08
CA ALA A 181 -11.01 4.39 19.29
C ALA A 181 -12.43 4.98 19.47
N LEU A 182 -13.32 4.25 20.13
CA LEU A 182 -14.69 4.68 20.43
C LEU A 182 -14.70 5.78 21.49
N ALA A 183 -15.52 6.79 21.28
CA ALA A 183 -15.87 7.80 22.28
C ALA A 183 -16.86 7.23 23.33
N GLU A 184 -16.98 7.89 24.47
CA GLU A 184 -17.84 7.41 25.57
C GLU A 184 -19.32 7.26 25.16
N ASP A 185 -19.83 8.19 24.35
CA ASP A 185 -21.19 8.15 23.81
C ASP A 185 -21.39 7.03 22.76
N GLU A 186 -20.35 6.68 22.02
CA GLU A 186 -20.36 5.53 21.11
C GLU A 186 -20.36 4.19 21.88
N ILE A 187 -19.66 4.12 23.01
CA ILE A 187 -19.71 2.97 23.92
C ILE A 187 -21.10 2.87 24.55
N ASP A 188 -21.68 3.99 25.01
CA ASP A 188 -23.06 4.04 25.51
C ASP A 188 -24.05 3.50 24.47
N TYR A 189 -23.95 3.99 23.24
CA TYR A 189 -24.79 3.57 22.12
C TYR A 189 -24.74 2.06 21.89
N LEU A 190 -23.52 1.49 21.85
CA LEU A 190 -23.32 0.06 21.65
C LEU A 190 -23.85 -0.75 22.83
N GLN A 191 -23.59 -0.31 24.07
CA GLN A 191 -24.11 -0.94 25.27
C GLN A 191 -25.64 -1.04 25.21
N ASP A 192 -26.33 0.07 24.95
CA ASP A 192 -27.79 0.10 24.88
C ASP A 192 -28.33 -0.77 23.75
N ALA A 193 -27.68 -0.74 22.58
CA ALA A 193 -28.08 -1.54 21.43
C ALA A 193 -28.02 -3.05 21.74
N PHE A 194 -26.91 -3.53 22.31
CA PHE A 194 -26.71 -4.96 22.55
C PHE A 194 -27.45 -5.47 23.80
N VAL A 195 -27.64 -4.63 24.83
CA VAL A 195 -28.57 -4.92 25.94
C VAL A 195 -29.99 -5.10 25.42
N LYS A 196 -30.45 -4.21 24.53
CA LYS A 196 -31.78 -4.31 23.91
C LYS A 196 -31.93 -5.56 23.03
N LEU A 197 -30.88 -5.94 22.31
CA LEU A 197 -30.84 -7.18 21.52
C LEU A 197 -30.72 -8.44 22.39
N ASN A 198 -30.47 -8.28 23.70
CA ASN A 198 -30.29 -9.34 24.68
C ASN A 198 -29.28 -10.41 24.23
N ARG A 199 -28.15 -9.96 23.68
CA ARG A 199 -27.01 -10.81 23.30
C ARG A 199 -25.70 -10.04 23.38
N ASN A 200 -24.62 -10.78 23.54
CA ASN A 200 -23.27 -10.21 23.42
C ASN A 200 -22.98 -9.76 21.97
N PRO A 201 -22.27 -8.63 21.78
CA PRO A 201 -21.69 -8.30 20.49
C PRO A 201 -20.55 -9.25 20.14
N ASN A 202 -20.41 -9.53 18.85
CA ASN A 202 -19.18 -10.13 18.32
C ASN A 202 -18.13 -9.05 18.04
N ASP A 203 -16.87 -9.41 18.14
CA ASP A 203 -15.72 -8.57 17.80
C ASP A 203 -15.87 -7.89 16.42
N ILE A 204 -16.30 -8.64 15.40
CA ILE A 204 -16.52 -8.14 14.04
C ILE A 204 -17.62 -7.08 13.96
N GLU A 205 -18.66 -7.15 14.81
CA GLU A 205 -19.74 -6.16 14.83
C GLU A 205 -19.25 -4.83 15.41
N LEU A 206 -18.44 -4.89 16.47
CA LEU A 206 -17.82 -3.72 17.07
C LEU A 206 -16.79 -3.08 16.14
N TYR A 207 -15.97 -3.91 15.48
CA TYR A 207 -14.97 -3.43 14.52
C TYR A 207 -15.65 -2.74 13.32
N MET A 208 -16.71 -3.35 12.77
CA MET A 208 -17.51 -2.75 11.70
C MET A 208 -18.08 -1.40 12.13
N PHE A 209 -18.67 -1.32 13.33
CA PHE A 209 -19.24 -0.08 13.84
C PHE A 209 -18.18 1.01 14.02
N ALA A 210 -17.03 0.67 14.60
CA ALA A 210 -15.93 1.61 14.83
C ALA A 210 -15.40 2.19 13.50
N GLN A 211 -15.18 1.34 12.49
CA GLN A 211 -14.71 1.81 11.19
C GLN A 211 -15.73 2.75 10.52
N ALA A 212 -17.03 2.43 10.58
CA ALA A 212 -18.10 3.25 9.99
C ALA A 212 -18.29 4.60 10.69
N ASN A 213 -17.99 4.69 11.99
CA ASN A 213 -18.15 5.90 12.80
C ASN A 213 -16.85 6.65 13.09
N SER A 214 -15.73 6.22 12.50
CA SER A 214 -14.48 6.98 12.53
C SER A 214 -14.64 8.40 11.93
N GLU A 215 -13.77 9.33 12.32
CA GLU A 215 -13.77 10.69 11.75
C GLU A 215 -13.65 10.65 10.21
N HIS A 216 -12.73 9.83 9.70
CA HIS A 216 -12.47 9.67 8.28
C HIS A 216 -13.70 9.20 7.47
N CYS A 217 -14.51 8.28 8.02
CA CYS A 217 -15.69 7.77 7.33
C CYS A 217 -16.90 8.68 7.51
N ARG A 218 -17.12 9.19 8.72
CA ARG A 218 -18.34 9.92 9.09
C ARG A 218 -18.26 11.43 8.83
N HIS A 219 -17.05 11.95 8.60
CA HIS A 219 -16.78 13.38 8.37
C HIS A 219 -17.43 14.25 9.47
N LYS A 220 -17.21 13.89 10.74
CA LYS A 220 -17.86 14.51 11.90
C LYS A 220 -17.59 16.03 11.95
N ILE A 221 -16.34 16.45 11.76
CA ILE A 221 -15.91 17.86 11.78
C ILE A 221 -16.62 18.66 10.67
N PHE A 222 -16.71 18.10 9.46
CA PHE A 222 -17.34 18.77 8.32
C PHE A 222 -18.85 18.99 8.50
N ASN A 223 -19.50 18.16 9.31
CA ASN A 223 -20.92 18.24 9.61
C ASN A 223 -21.22 18.91 10.96
N ALA A 224 -20.20 19.27 11.74
CA ALA A 224 -20.37 19.87 13.05
C ALA A 224 -20.97 21.28 12.99
N ASP A 225 -21.63 21.66 14.08
CA ASP A 225 -21.92 23.05 14.40
C ASP A 225 -20.67 23.74 14.94
N TRP A 226 -20.55 25.04 14.71
CA TRP A 226 -19.37 25.82 15.06
C TRP A 226 -19.74 27.04 15.91
N ILE A 227 -18.91 27.31 16.92
CA ILE A 227 -18.90 28.58 17.65
C ILE A 227 -17.49 29.15 17.47
N ILE A 228 -17.38 30.34 16.87
CA ILE A 228 -16.11 31.02 16.61
C ILE A 228 -16.14 32.34 17.36
N ASP A 229 -15.13 32.58 18.20
CA ASP A 229 -15.02 33.80 19.03
C ASP A 229 -16.29 34.11 19.86
N GLY A 230 -16.96 33.05 20.33
CA GLY A 230 -18.20 33.15 21.12
C GLY A 230 -19.49 33.27 20.29
N GLU A 231 -19.39 33.32 18.96
CA GLU A 231 -20.54 33.47 18.07
C GLU A 231 -20.89 32.16 17.35
N GLN A 232 -22.16 31.75 17.48
CA GLN A 232 -22.71 30.58 16.79
C GLN A 232 -22.74 30.81 15.27
N GLN A 233 -22.13 29.90 14.52
CA GLN A 233 -22.11 29.96 13.06
C GLN A 233 -23.35 29.28 12.47
N PRO A 234 -23.92 29.83 11.38
CA PRO A 234 -25.20 29.37 10.84
C PRO A 234 -25.11 28.13 9.94
N LYS A 235 -23.91 27.72 9.55
CA LYS A 235 -23.68 26.61 8.60
C LYS A 235 -22.48 25.77 9.04
N SER A 236 -22.58 24.46 8.85
CA SER A 236 -21.41 23.57 8.89
C SER A 236 -20.49 23.80 7.69
N LEU A 237 -19.26 23.31 7.76
CA LEU A 237 -18.30 23.37 6.64
C LEU A 237 -18.90 22.75 5.37
N PHE A 238 -19.51 21.56 5.49
CA PHE A 238 -20.10 20.89 4.33
C PHE A 238 -21.29 21.66 3.75
N LYS A 239 -22.09 22.33 4.59
CA LYS A 239 -23.19 23.17 4.11
C LYS A 239 -22.67 24.42 3.39
N MET A 240 -21.54 24.99 3.81
CA MET A 240 -20.88 26.07 3.08
C MET A 240 -20.37 25.59 1.71
N ILE A 241 -19.80 24.38 1.61
CA ILE A 241 -19.41 23.79 0.31
C ILE A 241 -20.63 23.56 -0.58
N LYS A 242 -21.71 22.95 -0.07
CA LYS A 242 -22.96 22.75 -0.83
C LYS A 242 -23.57 24.05 -1.34
N ASN A 243 -23.33 25.17 -0.68
CA ASN A 243 -23.82 26.47 -1.13
C ASN A 243 -23.29 26.83 -2.53
N THR A 244 -22.10 26.39 -2.91
CA THR A 244 -21.58 26.58 -4.29
C THR A 244 -22.49 25.96 -5.34
N MET A 245 -22.99 24.74 -5.10
CA MET A 245 -23.95 24.05 -5.97
C MET A 245 -25.33 24.69 -5.94
N GLU A 246 -25.74 25.26 -4.80
CA GLU A 246 -26.99 26.03 -4.70
C GLU A 246 -26.94 27.32 -5.53
N GLN A 247 -25.77 27.96 -5.62
CA GLN A 247 -25.58 29.21 -6.38
C GLN A 247 -25.29 28.97 -7.88
N THR A 248 -24.63 27.86 -8.22
CA THR A 248 -24.18 27.58 -9.59
C THR A 248 -24.37 26.10 -9.91
N PRO A 249 -25.61 25.67 -10.21
CA PRO A 249 -25.90 24.29 -10.55
C PRO A 249 -25.58 23.95 -12.02
N ASP A 250 -25.24 24.94 -12.82
CA ASP A 250 -25.02 24.85 -14.26
C ASP A 250 -24.06 23.71 -14.61
N HIS A 251 -24.46 22.89 -15.60
CA HIS A 251 -23.71 21.75 -16.13
C HIS A 251 -23.45 20.59 -15.16
N VAL A 252 -23.92 20.62 -13.91
CA VAL A 252 -23.70 19.53 -12.95
C VAL A 252 -24.80 18.48 -13.08
N LEU A 253 -24.39 17.23 -13.33
CA LEU A 253 -25.27 16.06 -13.39
C LEU A 253 -25.33 15.30 -12.05
N SER A 254 -24.21 15.29 -11.31
CA SER A 254 -24.12 14.66 -9.98
C SER A 254 -23.13 15.38 -9.06
N ALA A 255 -23.56 15.67 -7.83
CA ALA A 255 -22.71 16.15 -6.75
C ALA A 255 -23.23 15.62 -5.41
N TYR A 256 -22.32 15.24 -4.50
CA TYR A 256 -22.61 14.83 -3.11
C TYR A 256 -23.52 13.61 -2.92
N LYS A 257 -23.70 12.77 -3.96
CA LYS A 257 -24.60 11.61 -3.94
C LYS A 257 -23.98 10.34 -4.56
N ASP A 258 -22.67 10.36 -4.78
CA ASP A 258 -21.89 9.27 -5.38
C ASP A 258 -20.41 9.45 -4.97
N ASN A 259 -19.56 8.50 -5.35
CA ASN A 259 -18.12 8.52 -5.05
C ASN A 259 -17.35 9.55 -5.88
N ALA A 260 -17.94 10.09 -6.95
CA ALA A 260 -17.39 11.19 -7.75
C ALA A 260 -18.49 12.19 -8.16
N ALA A 261 -18.07 13.42 -8.47
CA ALA A 261 -18.95 14.39 -9.13
C ALA A 261 -18.99 14.13 -10.64
N VAL A 262 -20.09 14.52 -11.31
CA VAL A 262 -20.26 14.39 -12.76
C VAL A 262 -20.80 15.70 -13.32
N MET A 263 -20.18 16.19 -14.40
CA MET A 263 -20.64 17.34 -15.17
C MET A 263 -20.88 16.98 -16.64
N GLU A 264 -21.62 17.83 -17.34
CA GLU A 264 -21.83 17.76 -18.77
C GLU A 264 -20.49 17.72 -19.52
N GLY A 265 -20.51 17.07 -20.69
CA GLY A 265 -19.33 16.89 -21.52
C GLY A 265 -19.65 17.30 -22.95
N SER A 266 -19.20 16.52 -23.92
CA SER A 266 -19.46 16.80 -25.33
C SER A 266 -19.96 15.56 -26.06
N GLU A 267 -20.74 15.76 -27.11
CA GLU A 267 -21.15 14.68 -28.00
C GLU A 267 -19.99 14.31 -28.93
N VAL A 268 -19.54 13.06 -28.85
CA VAL A 268 -18.34 12.57 -29.56
C VAL A 268 -18.49 11.11 -29.96
N GLY A 269 -17.63 10.63 -30.85
CA GLY A 269 -17.50 9.20 -31.13
C GLY A 269 -16.79 8.47 -29.99
N ARG A 270 -17.53 7.76 -29.13
CA ARG A 270 -16.96 6.84 -28.14
C ARG A 270 -16.52 5.55 -28.82
N PHE A 271 -15.23 5.23 -28.70
CA PHE A 271 -14.62 4.11 -29.41
C PHE A 271 -14.41 2.90 -28.50
N PHE A 272 -15.10 1.80 -28.78
CA PHE A 272 -14.96 0.53 -28.08
C PHE A 272 -15.44 -0.64 -28.97
N ALA A 273 -15.09 -1.86 -28.59
CA ALA A 273 -15.52 -3.06 -29.30
C ALA A 273 -16.97 -3.41 -28.96
N ASP A 274 -17.78 -3.64 -29.99
CA ASP A 274 -19.13 -4.17 -29.81
C ASP A 274 -19.09 -5.59 -29.21
N ARG A 275 -20.05 -5.89 -28.34
CA ARG A 275 -20.10 -7.16 -27.59
C ARG A 275 -20.36 -8.36 -28.48
N GLU A 276 -21.22 -8.22 -29.50
CA GLU A 276 -21.63 -9.33 -30.35
C GLU A 276 -20.67 -9.51 -31.53
N ALA A 277 -20.26 -8.42 -32.16
CA ALA A 277 -19.39 -8.45 -33.32
C ALA A 277 -17.89 -8.55 -32.97
N GLY A 278 -17.49 -8.17 -31.75
CA GLY A 278 -16.08 -8.11 -31.34
C GLY A 278 -15.26 -7.09 -32.14
N ARG A 279 -15.90 -6.16 -32.85
CA ARG A 279 -15.28 -5.16 -33.72
C ARG A 279 -15.34 -3.79 -33.08
N TYR A 280 -14.23 -3.05 -33.15
CA TYR A 280 -14.19 -1.65 -32.71
C TYR A 280 -14.90 -0.73 -33.70
N ASP A 281 -15.77 0.13 -33.18
CA ASP A 281 -16.49 1.15 -33.94
C ASP A 281 -16.67 2.42 -33.08
N PHE A 282 -16.97 3.55 -33.73
CA PHE A 282 -17.33 4.81 -33.06
C PHE A 282 -18.83 4.86 -32.79
N HIS A 283 -19.20 5.24 -31.57
CA HIS A 283 -20.58 5.43 -31.14
C HIS A 283 -20.79 6.90 -30.81
N GLN A 284 -21.58 7.60 -31.62
CA GLN A 284 -21.84 9.02 -31.42
C GLN A 284 -22.77 9.21 -30.20
N GLU A 285 -22.22 9.70 -29.10
CA GLU A 285 -22.94 9.87 -27.83
C GLU A 285 -22.30 10.94 -26.93
N PRO A 286 -23.02 11.47 -25.93
CA PRO A 286 -22.42 12.35 -24.91
C PRO A 286 -21.36 11.62 -24.07
N ALA A 287 -20.12 12.12 -24.12
CA ALA A 287 -19.06 11.71 -23.20
C ALA A 287 -18.96 12.72 -22.05
N HIS A 288 -19.83 12.55 -21.04
CA HIS A 288 -19.81 13.32 -19.79
C HIS A 288 -18.52 13.08 -18.99
N ILE A 289 -18.24 13.99 -18.04
CA ILE A 289 -16.96 14.05 -17.33
C ILE A 289 -17.21 13.85 -15.84
N LEU A 290 -16.59 12.81 -15.27
CA LEU A 290 -16.51 12.62 -13.83
C LEU A 290 -15.22 13.23 -13.28
N MET A 291 -15.21 13.57 -11.99
CA MET A 291 -14.02 14.04 -11.29
C MET A 291 -14.03 13.67 -9.80
N LYS A 292 -12.87 13.23 -9.31
CA LYS A 292 -12.60 12.91 -7.90
C LYS A 292 -11.13 13.22 -7.59
N VAL A 293 -10.87 13.52 -6.32
CA VAL A 293 -9.51 13.64 -5.76
C VAL A 293 -9.56 13.01 -4.37
N GLU A 294 -8.56 12.20 -4.05
CA GLU A 294 -8.37 11.62 -2.72
C GLU A 294 -6.98 11.92 -2.16
N THR A 295 -6.80 11.67 -0.86
CA THR A 295 -5.49 11.75 -0.21
C THR A 295 -5.19 10.45 0.52
N HIS A 296 -3.91 10.15 0.75
CA HIS A 296 -3.50 8.92 1.43
C HIS A 296 -2.34 9.17 2.41
N ASN A 297 -2.52 10.19 3.24
CA ASN A 297 -1.45 10.84 4.01
C ASN A 297 -0.82 9.90 5.05
N HIS A 298 -1.64 9.36 5.96
CA HIS A 298 -1.16 8.55 7.08
C HIS A 298 -0.40 7.28 6.62
N PRO A 299 -0.92 6.46 5.69
CA PRO A 299 -0.18 5.29 5.20
C PRO A 299 1.14 5.67 4.51
N THR A 300 1.15 6.78 3.75
CA THR A 300 2.35 7.25 3.03
C THR A 300 3.47 7.68 3.97
N ALA A 301 3.15 8.20 5.16
CA ALA A 301 4.14 8.53 6.19
C ALA A 301 4.81 7.27 6.81
N ILE A 302 4.17 6.10 6.70
CA ILE A 302 4.68 4.82 7.24
C ILE A 302 5.40 4.01 6.18
N SER A 303 4.78 3.84 5.00
CA SER A 303 5.35 3.13 3.86
C SER A 303 4.94 3.85 2.58
N PRO A 304 5.82 4.70 2.02
CA PRO A 304 5.45 5.66 0.99
C PRO A 304 5.06 5.04 -0.35
N TRP A 305 5.79 4.01 -0.82
CA TRP A 305 5.46 3.33 -2.09
C TRP A 305 4.03 2.77 -2.10
N PRO A 306 3.63 1.85 -1.20
CA PRO A 306 2.27 1.32 -1.22
C PRO A 306 1.24 2.40 -0.87
N GLY A 307 1.56 3.34 0.03
CA GLY A 307 0.64 4.42 0.41
C GLY A 307 0.24 5.28 -0.79
N ALA A 308 1.21 5.70 -1.60
CA ALA A 308 0.92 6.46 -2.81
C ALA A 308 0.24 5.61 -3.91
N ALA A 309 0.65 4.34 -4.07
CA ALA A 309 0.07 3.42 -5.03
C ALA A 309 -1.41 3.15 -4.73
N THR A 310 -1.77 2.82 -3.48
CA THR A 310 -3.15 2.56 -3.08
C THR A 310 -3.98 3.83 -2.99
N GLY A 311 -3.37 5.01 -2.77
CA GLY A 311 -4.02 6.29 -2.94
C GLY A 311 -4.52 6.50 -4.37
N SER A 312 -3.66 6.26 -5.37
CA SER A 312 -4.08 6.28 -6.78
C SER A 312 -5.11 5.18 -7.08
N GLY A 313 -4.90 3.98 -6.55
CA GLY A 313 -5.79 2.85 -6.80
C GLY A 313 -7.17 2.97 -6.17
N GLY A 314 -7.30 3.61 -5.01
CA GLY A 314 -8.58 3.92 -4.38
C GLY A 314 -9.38 4.89 -5.22
N GLU A 315 -8.77 6.01 -5.58
CA GLU A 315 -9.37 7.07 -6.39
C GLU A 315 -9.82 6.54 -7.76
N ILE A 316 -8.99 5.73 -8.44
CA ILE A 316 -9.36 5.08 -9.73
C ILE A 316 -10.59 4.17 -9.58
N ARG A 317 -10.78 3.49 -8.43
CA ARG A 317 -11.97 2.65 -8.20
C ARG A 317 -13.23 3.50 -8.03
N ASP A 318 -13.14 4.65 -7.38
CA ASP A 318 -14.27 5.58 -7.26
C ASP A 318 -14.71 6.11 -8.62
N GLU A 319 -13.76 6.46 -9.48
CA GLU A 319 -14.04 6.82 -10.87
C GLU A 319 -14.80 5.69 -11.60
N GLY A 320 -14.28 4.45 -11.52
CA GLY A 320 -14.91 3.29 -12.17
C GLY A 320 -16.29 2.93 -11.60
N ALA A 321 -16.50 3.16 -10.31
CA ALA A 321 -17.73 2.84 -9.59
C ALA A 321 -18.81 3.94 -9.67
N THR A 322 -18.52 5.08 -10.28
CA THR A 322 -19.47 6.18 -10.42
C THR A 322 -20.71 5.75 -11.23
N GLY A 323 -21.91 6.03 -10.70
CA GLY A 323 -23.18 5.68 -11.30
C GLY A 323 -23.40 4.17 -11.44
N ARG A 324 -23.40 3.69 -12.68
CA ARG A 324 -23.59 2.26 -13.01
C ARG A 324 -22.35 1.64 -13.67
N GLY A 325 -21.20 2.29 -13.49
CA GLY A 325 -19.96 1.98 -14.17
C GLY A 325 -19.54 3.13 -15.08
N ALA A 326 -18.32 3.61 -14.88
CA ALA A 326 -17.69 4.61 -15.73
C ALA A 326 -16.23 4.22 -16.04
N LYS A 327 -15.51 5.07 -16.79
CA LYS A 327 -14.15 4.78 -17.26
C LYS A 327 -13.17 5.89 -16.88
N PRO A 328 -12.18 5.60 -16.03
CA PRO A 328 -11.03 6.48 -15.77
C PRO A 328 -10.36 6.96 -17.06
N LYS A 329 -9.88 8.22 -17.06
CA LYS A 329 -9.24 8.82 -18.25
C LYS A 329 -7.87 9.43 -17.98
N ALA A 330 -7.72 10.30 -16.99
CA ALA A 330 -6.46 10.95 -16.67
C ALA A 330 -6.40 11.26 -15.17
N GLY A 331 -5.20 11.19 -14.58
CA GLY A 331 -4.97 11.49 -13.17
C GLY A 331 -4.13 12.74 -12.95
N LEU A 332 -4.12 13.20 -11.70
CA LEU A 332 -3.19 14.20 -11.19
C LEU A 332 -2.54 13.70 -9.90
N VAL A 333 -1.35 14.20 -9.55
CA VAL A 333 -0.59 13.75 -8.38
C VAL A 333 -0.08 14.94 -7.57
N GLY A 334 -0.26 14.90 -6.24
CA GLY A 334 0.14 15.98 -5.35
C GLY A 334 0.92 15.49 -4.13
N PHE A 335 2.04 16.15 -3.83
CA PHE A 335 2.84 15.87 -2.62
C PHE A 335 3.18 17.16 -1.86
N SER A 336 2.94 17.15 -0.55
CA SER A 336 3.49 18.12 0.41
C SER A 336 4.30 17.37 1.45
N VAL A 337 5.54 17.78 1.68
CA VAL A 337 6.46 17.14 2.64
C VAL A 337 7.30 18.18 3.38
N SER A 338 7.99 17.76 4.44
CA SER A 338 9.01 18.55 5.13
C SER A 338 10.24 18.86 4.23
N ASN A 339 11.28 19.48 4.77
CA ASN A 339 12.51 19.72 4.01
C ASN A 339 13.17 18.41 3.58
N LEU A 340 13.78 18.40 2.38
CA LEU A 340 14.34 17.17 1.82
C LEU A 340 15.68 16.83 2.45
N ARG A 341 16.50 17.84 2.75
CA ARG A 341 17.85 17.66 3.33
C ARG A 341 18.64 16.60 2.59
N ILE A 342 18.74 16.77 1.26
CA ILE A 342 19.44 15.83 0.38
C ILE A 342 20.94 15.83 0.77
N PRO A 343 21.53 14.67 1.13
CA PRO A 343 22.92 14.62 1.58
C PRO A 343 23.90 15.20 0.56
N GLY A 344 24.71 16.18 0.99
CA GLY A 344 25.66 16.89 0.13
C GLY A 344 25.02 17.92 -0.81
N PHE A 345 23.73 18.22 -0.61
CA PHE A 345 22.98 19.22 -1.34
C PHE A 345 22.00 19.97 -0.40
N GLU A 346 22.37 20.12 0.88
CA GLU A 346 21.56 20.84 1.85
C GLU A 346 21.42 22.32 1.47
N GLN A 347 20.23 22.88 1.71
CA GLN A 347 19.92 24.27 1.42
C GLN A 347 20.00 25.15 2.69
N PRO A 348 20.32 26.45 2.58
CA PRO A 348 20.57 27.30 3.75
C PRO A 348 19.34 27.57 4.64
N TRP A 349 18.14 27.24 4.16
CA TRP A 349 16.90 27.34 4.95
C TRP A 349 16.51 26.03 5.62
N GLU A 350 17.23 24.92 5.39
CA GLU A 350 16.87 23.63 5.97
C GLU A 350 17.50 23.44 7.34
N GLU A 351 16.67 23.15 8.35
CA GLU A 351 17.07 22.79 9.71
C GLU A 351 16.57 21.38 10.07
N ASP A 352 17.35 20.64 10.87
CA ASP A 352 16.93 19.32 11.37
C ASP A 352 16.20 19.44 12.71
N PHE A 353 14.87 19.34 12.68
CA PHE A 353 14.03 19.30 13.87
C PHE A 353 13.80 17.89 14.43
N GLY A 354 14.41 16.86 13.82
CA GLY A 354 14.13 15.46 14.11
C GLY A 354 12.78 14.99 13.56
N LYS A 355 12.44 13.72 13.80
CA LYS A 355 11.15 13.13 13.42
C LYS A 355 10.82 11.93 14.31
N PRO A 356 9.55 11.49 14.37
CA PRO A 356 9.21 10.20 14.99
C PRO A 356 9.93 9.01 14.34
N GLU A 357 10.47 8.10 15.15
CA GLU A 357 11.18 6.89 14.69
C GLU A 357 10.33 5.95 13.81
N ARG A 358 9.00 6.02 13.97
CA ARG A 358 8.04 5.17 13.26
C ARG A 358 7.65 5.68 11.87
N ILE A 359 8.02 6.90 11.49
CA ILE A 359 7.74 7.47 10.16
C ILE A 359 9.02 7.61 9.35
N VAL A 360 8.86 7.63 8.03
CA VAL A 360 9.97 7.86 7.09
C VAL A 360 10.30 9.36 6.96
N THR A 361 11.43 9.71 6.33
CA THR A 361 11.79 11.11 6.08
C THR A 361 11.01 11.68 4.89
N ALA A 362 10.99 13.02 4.75
CA ALA A 362 10.46 13.68 3.55
C ALA A 362 11.18 13.22 2.27
N LEU A 363 12.50 13.04 2.33
CA LEU A 363 13.28 12.52 1.20
C LEU A 363 12.86 11.10 0.80
N ASP A 364 12.60 10.23 1.77
CA ASP A 364 12.14 8.86 1.51
C ASP A 364 10.74 8.85 0.89
N ILE A 365 9.82 9.70 1.38
CA ILE A 365 8.50 9.91 0.76
C ILE A 365 8.67 10.33 -0.71
N MET A 366 9.54 11.29 -0.99
CA MET A 366 9.75 11.79 -2.35
C MET A 366 10.60 10.87 -3.23
N THR A 367 11.25 9.86 -2.66
CA THR A 367 11.99 8.84 -3.42
C THR A 367 11.06 7.69 -3.81
N GLU A 368 10.29 7.16 -2.85
CA GLU A 368 9.51 5.94 -3.04
C GLU A 368 8.01 6.21 -3.34
N GLY A 369 7.45 7.28 -2.79
CA GLY A 369 6.04 7.64 -2.96
C GLY A 369 5.66 7.95 -4.42
N PRO A 370 6.36 8.87 -5.12
CA PRO A 370 6.12 9.11 -6.54
C PRO A 370 6.26 7.86 -7.41
N LEU A 371 7.20 6.97 -7.10
CA LEU A 371 7.36 5.69 -7.80
C LEU A 371 6.16 4.77 -7.58
N GLY A 372 5.65 4.67 -6.36
CA GLY A 372 4.44 3.90 -6.06
C GLY A 372 3.19 4.43 -6.77
N GLY A 373 2.95 5.74 -6.71
CA GLY A 373 1.84 6.38 -7.43
C GLY A 373 1.94 6.22 -8.95
N ALA A 374 3.15 6.38 -9.51
CA ALA A 374 3.40 6.16 -10.92
C ALA A 374 3.25 4.68 -11.32
N ALA A 375 3.72 3.74 -10.50
CA ALA A 375 3.59 2.30 -10.75
C ALA A 375 2.12 1.91 -10.92
N PHE A 376 1.23 2.40 -10.06
CA PHE A 376 -0.20 2.13 -10.18
C PHE A 376 -0.79 2.74 -11.47
N ASN A 377 -0.54 4.03 -11.74
CA ASN A 377 -1.06 4.68 -12.95
C ASN A 377 -0.53 4.03 -14.24
N ASN A 378 0.74 3.64 -14.27
CA ASN A 378 1.39 2.98 -15.40
C ASN A 378 0.84 1.57 -15.64
N GLU A 379 0.78 0.73 -14.60
CA GLU A 379 0.32 -0.66 -14.72
C GLU A 379 -1.19 -0.72 -15.02
N PHE A 380 -1.99 0.18 -14.43
CA PHE A 380 -3.41 0.31 -14.75
C PHE A 380 -3.65 0.88 -16.16
N GLY A 381 -2.79 1.79 -16.62
CA GLY A 381 -2.90 2.43 -17.93
C GLY A 381 -3.71 3.74 -17.93
N ARG A 382 -3.53 4.59 -16.91
CA ARG A 382 -4.08 5.97 -16.87
C ARG A 382 -2.93 6.99 -16.89
N PRO A 383 -2.90 7.96 -17.82
CA PRO A 383 -1.87 9.00 -17.82
C PRO A 383 -2.03 9.95 -16.64
N ALA A 384 -0.94 10.25 -15.93
CA ALA A 384 -0.87 11.32 -14.94
C ALA A 384 -0.39 12.61 -15.62
N LEU A 385 -1.27 13.62 -15.73
CA LEU A 385 -1.08 14.77 -16.63
C LEU A 385 -0.90 16.11 -15.91
N ASN A 386 -1.10 16.15 -14.60
CA ASN A 386 -0.92 17.35 -13.80
C ASN A 386 -0.47 16.99 -12.38
N GLY A 387 0.03 17.97 -11.64
CA GLY A 387 0.40 17.74 -10.26
C GLY A 387 1.00 18.95 -9.56
N TYR A 388 1.29 18.77 -8.28
CA TYR A 388 2.04 19.74 -7.49
C TYR A 388 3.03 19.04 -6.56
N PHE A 389 4.12 19.72 -6.25
CA PHE A 389 5.08 19.30 -5.25
C PHE A 389 5.51 20.50 -4.41
N ARG A 390 5.38 20.40 -3.09
CA ARG A 390 5.73 21.44 -2.13
C ARG A 390 6.57 20.88 -0.99
N THR A 391 7.62 21.61 -0.62
CA THR A 391 8.36 21.43 0.63
C THR A 391 8.02 22.57 1.58
N TYR A 392 7.75 22.25 2.85
CA TYR A 392 7.63 23.25 3.91
C TYR A 392 7.90 22.60 5.27
N GLU A 393 8.90 23.12 5.98
CA GLU A 393 9.24 22.79 7.36
C GLU A 393 10.05 23.97 7.86
N GLU A 394 9.57 24.61 8.92
CA GLU A 394 10.19 25.82 9.47
C GLU A 394 9.78 25.92 10.94
N LYS A 395 10.67 26.49 11.75
CA LYS A 395 10.36 26.82 13.14
C LYS A 395 9.42 28.02 13.17
N VAL A 396 8.22 27.81 13.69
CA VAL A 396 7.24 28.89 13.92
C VAL A 396 7.22 29.27 15.39
N ASP A 397 7.20 30.57 15.68
CA ASP A 397 6.94 31.08 17.01
C ASP A 397 5.44 30.86 17.31
N SER A 398 5.16 29.91 18.22
CA SER A 398 3.81 29.54 18.66
C SER A 398 3.34 30.35 19.85
#